data_AF-A0A2N2SRG7-F1
#
_entry.id   AF-A0A2N2SRG7-F1
#
_cell.length_a   1.000
_cell.length_b   1.000
_cell.length_c   1.000
_cell.angle_alpha   90.00
_cell.angle_beta   90.00
_cell.angle_gamma   90.00
#
_symmetry.space_group_name_H-M   'P 1'
#
loop_
_entity.id
_entity.type
_entity.pdbx_description
1 polymer ?
#
loop_
_entity_poly.entity_id
_entity_poly.type
_entity_poly.pdbx_seq_one_letter_code
_entity_poly.pdbx_strand_id
1 'polypeptide(L)'
;MKLIVKFNLALILVFLVGLGGAGYVSHEVLQRNARDEILQNARIMMQGSLAARGYTQSQISPLLQNQLNYEFLPQTVAAYAATEYFNELRKQYPDYTYKEATLNPTNPRDRAAD
;
A
#
# COMPACT_ATOMS: atom_id res chain seq x y z
N MET A 1 -27.20 3.10 -53.71
CA MET A 1 -26.35 2.30 -52.80
C MET A 1 -26.92 0.89 -52.68
N LYS A 2 -26.11 -0.16 -52.89
CA LYS A 2 -26.56 -1.57 -52.77
C LYS A 2 -26.95 -1.87 -51.31
N LEU A 3 -27.99 -2.68 -51.10
CA LEU A 3 -28.54 -3.02 -49.78
C LEU A 3 -27.47 -3.57 -48.82
N ILE A 4 -26.51 -4.32 -49.35
CA ILE A 4 -25.38 -4.90 -48.61
C ILE A 4 -24.50 -3.85 -47.90
N VAL A 5 -24.32 -2.67 -48.50
CA VAL A 5 -23.49 -1.59 -47.91
C VAL A 5 -24.17 -1.00 -46.68
N LYS A 6 -25.49 -0.81 -46.74
CA LYS A 6 -26.28 -0.28 -45.61
C LYS A 6 -26.27 -1.26 -44.43
N PHE A 7 -26.41 -2.56 -44.72
CA PHE A 7 -26.38 -3.61 -43.72
C PHE A 7 -25.02 -3.70 -43.01
N ASN A 8 -23.92 -3.71 -43.78
CA ASN A 8 -22.58 -3.76 -43.20
C ASN A 8 -22.25 -2.52 -42.37
N LEU A 9 -22.69 -1.33 -42.78
CA LEU A 9 -22.52 -0.10 -41.99
C LEU A 9 -23.27 -0.17 -40.66
N ALA A 10 -24.49 -0.69 -40.65
CA ALA A 10 -25.24 -0.89 -39.42
C ALA A 10 -24.53 -1.88 -38.49
N LEU A 11 -24.02 -2.99 -39.03
CA LEU A 11 -23.23 -3.96 -38.27
C LEU A 11 -21.96 -3.35 -37.67
N ILE A 12 -21.20 -2.58 -38.45
CA ILE A 12 -19.99 -1.89 -37.97
C ILE A 12 -20.35 -0.94 -36.83
N LEU A 13 -21.43 -0.16 -36.98
CA LEU A 13 -21.85 0.78 -35.95
C LEU A 13 -22.22 0.07 -34.65
N VAL A 14 -23.02 -1.00 -34.72
CA VAL A 14 -23.37 -1.81 -33.54
C VAL A 14 -22.12 -2.42 -32.90
N PHE A 15 -21.19 -2.91 -33.72
CA PHE A 15 -19.95 -3.49 -33.24
C PHE A 15 -19.05 -2.46 -32.54
N LEU A 16 -18.92 -1.26 -33.11
CA LEU A 16 -18.16 -0.16 -32.50
C LEU A 16 -18.78 0.29 -31.17
N VAL A 17 -20.11 0.36 -31.09
CA VAL A 17 -20.79 0.69 -29.83
C VAL A 17 -20.58 -0.41 -28.79
N GLY A 18 -20.72 -1.68 -29.19
CA GLY A 18 -20.50 -2.82 -28.30
C GLY A 18 -19.06 -2.89 -27.78
N LEU A 19 -18.07 -2.77 -28.67
CA LEU A 19 -16.65 -2.75 -28.30
C LEU A 19 -16.30 -1.51 -27.48
N GLY A 20 -16.81 -0.34 -27.84
CA GLY A 20 -16.58 0.90 -27.10
C GLY A 20 -17.13 0.81 -25.67
N GLY A 21 -18.36 0.31 -25.52
CA GLY A 21 -18.97 0.08 -24.21
C GLY A 21 -18.22 -0.96 -23.38
N ALA A 22 -17.90 -2.10 -23.96
CA ALA A 22 -17.12 -3.15 -23.27
C ALA A 22 -15.73 -2.67 -22.87
N GLY A 23 -15.04 -1.93 -23.75
CA GLY A 23 -13.73 -1.35 -23.47
C GLY A 23 -13.78 -0.33 -22.34
N TYR A 24 -14.78 0.56 -22.35
CA TYR A 24 -14.99 1.56 -21.31
C TYR A 24 -15.22 0.91 -19.93
N VAL A 25 -16.17 -0.04 -19.84
CA VAL A 25 -16.47 -0.76 -18.60
C VAL A 25 -15.26 -1.56 -18.12
N SER A 26 -14.56 -2.25 -19.03
CA SER A 26 -13.37 -3.03 -18.69
C SER A 26 -12.27 -2.15 -18.12
N HIS A 27 -12.05 -0.97 -18.70
CA HIS A 27 -11.04 -0.02 -18.22
C HIS A 27 -11.36 0.46 -16.80
N GLU A 28 -12.60 0.85 -16.55
CA GLU A 28 -13.04 1.33 -15.24
C GLU A 28 -12.92 0.24 -14.16
N VAL A 29 -13.39 -0.97 -14.45
CA VAL A 29 -13.32 -2.11 -13.52
C VAL A 29 -11.87 -2.49 -13.23
N LEU A 30 -11.02 -2.56 -14.26
CA LEU A 30 -9.62 -2.95 -14.09
C LEU A 30 -8.84 -1.92 -13.27
N GLN A 31 -9.07 -0.63 -13.52
CA GLN A 31 -8.41 0.45 -12.76
C GLN A 31 -8.87 0.48 -11.30
N ARG A 32 -10.16 0.25 -11.04
CA ARG A 32 -10.69 0.15 -9.68
C ARG A 32 -10.09 -1.04 -8.93
N ASN A 33 -10.11 -2.22 -9.53
CA ASN A 33 -9.56 -3.43 -8.92
C ASN A 33 -8.07 -3.28 -8.62
N ALA A 34 -7.28 -2.73 -9.56
CA ALA A 34 -5.86 -2.49 -9.34
C ALA A 34 -5.61 -1.51 -8.18
N ARG A 35 -6.41 -0.44 -8.08
CA ARG A 35 -6.31 0.50 -6.96
C ARG A 35 -6.65 -0.16 -5.63
N ASP A 36 -7.73 -0.93 -5.58
CA ASP A 36 -8.19 -1.59 -4.36
C ASP A 36 -7.17 -2.66 -3.90
N GLU A 37 -6.59 -3.41 -4.84
CA GLU A 37 -5.54 -4.38 -4.55
C GLU A 37 -4.28 -3.71 -3.96
N ILE A 38 -3.82 -2.60 -4.55
CA ILE A 38 -2.69 -1.83 -4.01
C ILE A 38 -3.00 -1.31 -2.60
N LEU A 39 -4.20 -0.76 -2.39
CA LEU A 39 -4.62 -0.26 -1.07
C LEU A 39 -4.73 -1.37 -0.03
N GLN A 40 -5.23 -2.54 -0.43
CA GLN A 40 -5.32 -3.71 0.45
C GLN A 40 -3.92 -4.19 0.86
N ASN A 41 -3.01 -4.32 -0.11
CA ASN A 41 -1.63 -4.70 0.16
C ASN A 41 -0.96 -3.68 1.08
N ALA A 42 -1.04 -2.38 0.76
CA ALA A 42 -0.52 -1.31 1.62
C ALA A 42 -1.07 -1.38 3.05
N ARG A 43 -2.36 -1.68 3.21
CA ARG A 43 -3.00 -1.84 4.53
C ARG A 43 -2.44 -3.03 5.28
N ILE A 44 -2.25 -4.18 4.65
CA ILE A 44 -1.64 -5.36 5.28
C ILE A 44 -0.22 -5.04 5.76
N MET A 45 0.59 -4.39 4.91
CA MET A 45 1.96 -4.01 5.28
C MET A 45 1.98 -3.02 6.45
N MET A 46 1.10 -2.01 6.43
CA MET A 46 0.92 -1.05 7.52
C MET A 46 0.52 -1.75 8.83
N GLN A 47 -0.45 -2.66 8.79
CA GLN A 47 -0.87 -3.42 9.97
C GLN A 47 0.25 -4.33 10.48
N GLY A 48 1.07 -4.90 9.59
CA GLY A 48 2.29 -5.63 9.97
C GLY A 48 3.28 -4.77 10.74
N SER A 49 3.57 -3.56 10.25
CA SER A 49 4.44 -2.59 10.95
C SER A 49 3.88 -2.21 12.32
N LEU A 50 2.57 -1.95 12.41
CA LEU A 50 1.89 -1.65 13.68
C LEU A 50 1.88 -2.85 14.64
N ALA A 51 1.75 -4.07 14.13
CA ALA A 51 1.84 -5.28 14.93
C ALA A 51 3.25 -5.47 15.49
N ALA A 52 4.29 -5.25 14.68
CA ALA A 52 5.68 -5.27 15.14
C ALA A 52 5.91 -4.22 16.24
N ARG A 53 5.39 -2.99 16.05
CA ARG A 53 5.41 -1.94 17.07
C ARG A 53 4.74 -2.38 18.38
N GLY A 54 3.53 -2.91 18.28
CA GLY A 54 2.74 -3.36 19.44
C GLY A 54 3.39 -4.52 20.18
N TYR A 55 3.93 -5.50 19.44
CA TYR A 55 4.68 -6.62 19.99
C TYR A 55 5.92 -6.14 20.76
N THR A 56 6.71 -5.25 20.16
CA THR A 56 7.89 -4.68 20.83
C THR A 56 7.50 -3.98 22.12
N GLN A 57 6.50 -3.10 22.08
CA GLN A 57 6.08 -2.33 23.25
C GLN A 57 5.52 -3.19 24.38
N SER A 58 4.72 -4.20 24.05
CA SER A 58 3.98 -5.02 25.03
C SER A 58 4.77 -6.20 25.57
N GLN A 59 5.68 -6.77 24.76
CA GLN A 59 6.39 -8.00 25.12
C GLN A 59 7.90 -7.81 25.20
N ILE A 60 8.53 -7.12 24.26
CA ILE A 60 10.00 -7.02 24.21
C ILE A 60 10.55 -5.98 25.18
N SER A 61 10.03 -4.75 25.15
CA SER A 61 10.53 -3.64 25.98
C SER A 61 10.53 -3.98 27.48
N PRO A 62 9.49 -4.61 28.07
CA PRO A 62 9.50 -5.01 29.48
C PRO A 62 10.63 -5.98 29.85
N LEU A 63 10.97 -6.90 28.97
CA LEU A 63 12.01 -7.92 29.22
C LEU A 63 13.43 -7.33 29.24
N LEU A 64 13.63 -6.18 28.61
CA LEU A 64 14.94 -5.53 28.46
C LEU A 64 15.12 -4.31 29.37
N GLN A 65 14.16 -4.00 30.25
CA GLN A 65 14.21 -2.81 31.13
C GLN A 65 15.49 -2.75 31.98
N ASN A 66 15.94 -3.89 32.51
CA ASN A 66 17.16 -3.92 33.32
C ASN A 66 18.41 -3.59 32.49
N GLN A 67 18.50 -4.15 31.27
CA GLN A 67 19.63 -3.93 30.36
C GLN A 67 19.72 -2.47 29.89
N LEU A 68 18.55 -1.82 29.72
CA LEU A 68 18.47 -0.41 29.32
C LEU A 68 19.12 0.57 30.32
N ASN A 69 19.36 0.16 31.57
CA ASN A 69 20.10 0.99 32.54
C ASN A 69 21.60 1.06 32.24
N TYR A 70 22.12 0.08 31.49
CA TYR A 70 23.56 -0.05 31.20
C TYR A 70 23.86 0.30 29.74
N GLU A 71 22.97 -0.06 28.82
CA GLU A 71 23.16 0.14 27.39
C GLU A 71 21.84 0.40 26.68
N PHE A 72 21.83 1.39 25.79
CA PHE A 72 20.67 1.65 24.95
C PHE A 72 20.55 0.60 23.83
N LEU A 73 19.40 -0.06 23.76
CA LEU A 73 19.08 -1.05 22.74
C LEU A 73 17.96 -0.52 21.82
N PRO A 74 18.22 -0.19 20.55
CA PRO A 74 17.22 0.30 19.61
C PRO A 74 16.00 -0.61 19.46
N GLN A 75 16.17 -1.92 19.64
CA GLN A 75 15.13 -2.94 19.53
C GLN A 75 14.01 -2.77 20.56
N THR A 76 14.25 -2.01 21.63
CA THR A 76 13.24 -1.65 22.64
C THR A 76 12.35 -0.49 22.19
N VAL A 77 12.74 0.25 21.15
CA VAL A 77 12.00 1.38 20.61
C VAL A 77 10.98 0.87 19.58
N ALA A 78 9.70 1.02 19.88
CA ALA A 78 8.62 0.46 19.07
C ALA A 78 8.61 1.00 17.61
N ALA A 79 8.90 2.28 17.42
CA ALA A 79 9.01 2.91 16.09
C ALA A 79 10.22 2.37 15.29
N TYR A 80 11.31 2.01 15.96
CA TYR A 80 12.47 1.38 15.32
C TYR A 80 12.09 -0.01 14.80
N ALA A 81 11.46 -0.84 15.64
CA ALA A 81 11.02 -2.17 15.23
C ALA A 81 10.04 -2.15 14.04
N ALA A 82 9.07 -1.23 14.04
CA ALA A 82 8.15 -1.05 12.91
C ALA A 82 8.87 -0.66 11.62
N THR A 83 9.82 0.27 11.72
CA THR A 83 10.62 0.73 10.58
C THR A 83 11.50 -0.38 10.03
N GLU A 84 12.20 -1.13 10.88
CA GLU A 84 13.08 -2.23 10.46
C GLU A 84 12.28 -3.39 9.86
N TYR A 85 11.15 -3.75 10.47
CA TYR A 85 10.21 -4.72 9.90
C TYR A 85 9.82 -4.33 8.47
N PHE A 86 9.44 -3.07 8.26
CA PHE A 86 9.08 -2.60 6.93
C PHE A 86 10.28 -2.48 6.00
N ASN A 87 11.46 -2.12 6.49
CA ASN A 87 12.68 -2.08 5.68
C ASN A 87 13.02 -3.45 5.09
N GLU A 88 12.83 -4.52 5.86
CA GLU A 88 12.96 -5.89 5.36
C GLU A 88 11.90 -6.21 4.30
N LEU A 89 10.64 -5.83 4.55
CA LEU A 89 9.56 -6.02 3.60
C LEU A 89 9.81 -5.29 2.26
N ARG A 90 10.32 -4.05 2.33
CA ARG A 90 10.63 -3.21 1.16
C ARG A 90 11.67 -3.83 0.23
N LYS A 91 12.53 -4.72 0.72
CA LYS A 91 13.48 -5.44 -0.15
C LYS A 91 12.76 -6.27 -1.23
N GLN A 92 11.58 -6.80 -0.91
CA GLN A 92 10.73 -7.54 -1.83
C GLN A 92 9.68 -6.65 -2.50
N TYR A 93 9.27 -5.57 -1.81
CA TYR A 93 8.22 -4.65 -2.26
C TYR A 93 8.73 -3.20 -2.33
N PRO A 94 9.61 -2.87 -3.30
CA PRO A 94 10.30 -1.57 -3.36
C PRO A 94 9.39 -0.37 -3.63
N ASP A 95 8.21 -0.60 -4.21
CA ASP A 95 7.23 0.44 -4.54
C ASP A 95 6.46 0.94 -3.31
N TYR A 96 6.57 0.24 -2.17
CA TYR A 96 5.90 0.61 -0.93
C TYR A 96 6.88 1.29 0.02
N THR A 97 6.41 2.34 0.68
CA THR A 97 7.16 3.08 1.70
C THR A 97 6.36 3.20 2.99
N TYR A 98 7.08 3.22 4.10
CA TYR A 98 6.51 3.39 5.44
C TYR A 98 7.20 4.54 6.15
N LYS A 99 6.42 5.28 6.91
CA LYS A 99 6.89 6.41 7.70
C LYS A 99 6.03 6.53 8.95
N GLU A 100 6.68 6.68 10.11
CA GLU A 100 6.03 6.97 11.40
C GLU A 100 5.61 8.46 11.45
N ALA A 101 4.83 8.90 10.46
CA ALA A 101 4.49 10.31 10.29
C ALA A 101 3.72 10.83 11.52
N THR A 102 4.30 11.78 12.23
CA THR A 102 3.70 12.43 13.40
C THR A 102 3.92 13.94 13.35
N LEU A 103 3.04 14.71 14.00
CA LEU A 103 3.10 16.17 14.00
C LEU A 103 4.33 16.71 14.73
N ASN A 104 4.69 16.10 15.86
CA ASN A 104 5.82 16.49 16.71
C ASN A 104 6.71 15.27 17.00
N PRO A 105 7.53 14.81 16.03
CA PRO A 105 8.38 13.65 16.22
C PRO A 105 9.67 14.00 16.99
N THR A 106 10.22 13.01 17.70
CA THR A 106 11.59 13.09 18.22
C THR A 106 12.64 13.02 17.10
N ASN A 107 12.34 12.29 16.01
CA ASN A 107 13.19 12.20 14.83
C ASN A 107 12.65 13.10 13.70
N PRO A 108 13.41 14.08 13.19
CA PRO A 108 12.95 14.97 12.11
C PRO A 108 12.47 14.24 10.84
N ARG A 109 13.02 13.05 10.56
CA ARG A 109 12.60 12.22 9.41
C ARG A 109 11.12 11.84 9.47
N ASP A 110 10.57 11.74 10.67
CA ASP A 110 9.21 11.26 10.95
C ASP A 110 8.19 12.40 11.00
N ARG A 111 8.60 13.63 10.66
CA ARG A 111 7.69 14.78 10.63
C ARG A 111 6.69 14.60 9.50
N ALA A 112 5.40 14.77 9.81
CA ALA A 112 4.36 14.83 8.79
C ALA A 112 4.73 15.91 7.75
N ALA A 113 4.65 15.55 6.47
CA ALA A 113 4.75 16.49 5.37
C ALA A 113 3.33 16.70 4.82
N ASP A 114 3.01 17.94 4.48
CA ASP A 114 1.76 18.32 3.82
C ASP A 114 1.69 17.79 2.38
#